data_AF-A0A952UTN8-F1
#
_entry.id   AF-A0A952UTN8-F1
#
_cell.length_a   1.000
_cell.length_b   1.000
_cell.length_c   1.000
_cell.angle_alpha   90.00
_cell.angle_beta   90.00
_cell.angle_gamma   90.00
#
_symmetry.space_group_name_H-M   'P 1'
#
loop_
_entity.id
_entity.type
_entity.pdbx_description
1 polymer ?
#
loop_
_entity_poly.entity_id
_entity_poly.type
_entity_poly.pdbx_seq_one_letter_code
_entity_poly.pdbx_strand_id
1 'polypeptide(L)'
;MSLTKSLWRGGQVACLLGALTTLSACVDPSEAWPQGTPGAENAAMDAFQVSQVPPSATSTYFDFESKVQLIGYEVNEVEARPGGRVRITWYWRASAPPVGDWKLFTHVITQHGRQIAQVDAAGPLRGAGSVSSWRRGAIYKDEQEFTLPPDAEPPFITLGVGVWTDVFRLNVTSGLQDHMNRALVVRIPTGHSSRSGSW
;
A
#
# COMPACT_ATOMS: atom_id res chain seq x y z
N MET A 1 -22.21 40.21 58.45
CA MET A 1 -22.62 41.61 58.70
C MET A 1 -21.37 42.43 59.02
N SER A 2 -21.34 43.69 58.57
CA SER A 2 -20.26 44.71 58.61
C SER A 2 -19.19 44.55 57.49
N LEU A 3 -19.12 45.36 56.41
CA LEU A 3 -18.84 46.81 56.28
C LEU A 3 -17.53 47.17 57.02
N THR A 4 -16.46 47.73 56.41
CA THR A 4 -16.39 49.08 55.77
C THR A 4 -15.06 49.30 54.99
N LYS A 5 -15.03 50.42 54.25
CA LYS A 5 -14.10 50.91 53.20
C LYS A 5 -12.80 51.57 53.68
N SER A 6 -11.90 51.80 52.69
CA SER A 6 -10.95 52.92 52.53
C SER A 6 -9.54 52.75 53.16
N LEU A 7 -8.43 53.36 52.70
CA LEU A 7 -8.18 54.49 51.79
C LEU A 7 -6.69 54.44 51.32
N TRP A 8 -6.42 55.10 50.20
CA TRP A 8 -5.15 55.29 49.47
C TRP A 8 -3.96 55.94 50.24
N ARG A 9 -2.73 55.58 49.83
CA ARG A 9 -1.53 56.40 49.50
C ARG A 9 -0.39 55.39 49.26
N GLY A 10 0.25 55.25 48.10
CA GLY A 10 0.94 56.24 47.27
C GLY A 10 2.43 55.86 47.27
N GLY A 11 2.97 55.41 46.13
CA GLY A 11 4.39 55.05 46.02
C GLY A 11 4.72 54.28 44.75
N GLN A 12 4.96 55.01 43.65
CA GLN A 12 5.48 54.46 42.40
C GLN A 12 6.98 54.15 42.57
N VAL A 13 7.44 52.95 42.20
CA VAL A 13 8.81 52.73 41.72
C VAL A 13 8.78 51.72 40.55
N ALA A 14 9.11 52.27 39.39
CA ALA A 14 9.48 51.70 38.10
C ALA A 14 9.51 50.16 37.93
N CYS A 15 8.68 49.70 36.99
CA CYS A 15 8.87 48.45 36.25
C CYS A 15 10.18 48.51 35.44
N LEU A 16 11.07 47.54 35.65
CA LEU A 16 12.01 47.09 34.63
C LEU A 16 11.55 45.70 34.17
N LEU A 17 10.93 45.67 32.99
CA LEU A 17 10.51 44.47 32.28
C LEU A 17 11.75 43.79 31.67
N GLY A 18 12.13 42.64 32.20
CA GLY A 18 12.93 41.65 31.48
C GLY A 18 11.99 40.70 30.75
N ALA A 19 11.81 40.89 29.44
CA ALA A 19 10.98 40.03 28.60
C ALA A 19 11.74 38.75 28.24
N LEU A 20 11.35 37.60 28.80
CA LEU A 20 11.63 36.29 28.19
C LEU A 20 10.56 36.04 27.12
N THR A 21 10.91 36.22 25.85
CA THR A 21 10.05 35.84 24.73
C THR A 21 10.15 34.34 24.48
N THR A 22 9.14 33.59 24.89
CA THR A 22 8.90 32.24 24.38
C THR A 22 8.48 32.37 22.92
N LEU A 23 9.31 31.94 21.97
CA LEU A 23 8.88 31.76 20.58
C LEU A 23 7.93 30.56 20.52
N SER A 24 6.65 30.80 20.81
CA SER A 24 5.57 29.92 20.39
C SER A 24 5.42 30.12 18.89
N ALA A 25 6.08 29.27 18.09
CA ALA A 25 5.79 29.18 16.67
C ALA A 25 4.36 28.62 16.53
N CYS A 26 3.39 29.51 16.38
CA CYS A 26 2.07 29.15 15.91
C CYS A 26 2.23 28.63 14.48
N VAL A 27 2.08 27.32 14.28
CA VAL A 27 1.89 26.77 12.93
C VAL A 27 0.57 27.33 12.41
N ASP A 28 0.63 28.04 11.30
CA ASP A 28 -0.54 28.56 10.59
C ASP A 28 -1.33 27.39 10.00
N PRO A 29 -2.61 27.18 10.36
CA PRO A 29 -3.44 26.08 9.83
C PRO A 29 -3.67 26.17 8.32
N SER A 30 -3.27 27.26 7.66
CA SER A 30 -3.40 27.42 6.21
C SER A 30 -2.36 26.64 5.39
N GLU A 31 -1.32 26.08 6.02
CA GLU A 31 -0.36 25.17 5.37
C GLU A 31 -0.71 23.68 5.56
N ALA A 32 -1.99 23.35 5.62
CA ALA A 32 -2.43 21.98 5.42
C ALA A 32 -2.03 21.56 3.98
N TRP A 33 -1.16 20.54 3.87
CA TRP A 33 -0.91 19.86 2.60
C TRP A 33 -2.25 19.57 1.91
N PRO A 34 -2.44 19.94 0.62
CA PRO A 34 -3.69 19.65 -0.04
C PRO A 34 -3.86 18.14 -0.08
N GLN A 35 -4.74 17.61 0.78
CA GLN A 35 -5.29 16.29 0.55
C GLN A 35 -5.99 16.39 -0.80
N GLY A 36 -5.49 15.61 -1.78
CA GLY A 36 -6.05 15.61 -3.12
C GLY A 36 -7.57 15.54 -3.04
N THR A 37 -8.28 16.35 -3.83
CA THR A 37 -9.74 16.32 -3.79
C THR A 37 -10.20 14.92 -4.22
N PRO A 38 -11.12 14.25 -3.48
CA PRO A 38 -11.55 12.89 -3.80
C PRO A 38 -11.98 12.70 -5.27
N GLY A 39 -12.46 13.76 -5.93
CA GLY A 39 -12.81 13.73 -7.35
C GLY A 39 -11.64 13.59 -8.32
N ALA A 40 -10.46 14.13 -8.01
CA ALA A 40 -9.28 14.04 -8.87
C ALA A 40 -8.64 12.64 -8.80
N GLU A 41 -8.60 12.03 -7.61
CA GLU A 41 -8.14 10.65 -7.42
C GLU A 41 -9.04 9.66 -8.17
N ASN A 42 -10.37 9.83 -8.06
CA ASN A 42 -11.35 9.00 -8.77
C ASN A 42 -11.16 9.06 -10.30
N ALA A 43 -10.90 10.24 -10.86
CA ALA A 43 -10.68 10.40 -12.31
C ALA A 43 -9.37 9.74 -12.78
N ALA A 44 -8.32 9.77 -11.97
CA ALA A 44 -7.07 9.05 -12.27
C ALA A 44 -7.27 7.52 -12.23
N MET A 45 -8.08 7.03 -11.29
CA MET A 45 -8.43 5.61 -11.16
C MET A 45 -9.18 5.07 -12.37
N ASP A 46 -10.05 5.86 -13.00
CA ASP A 46 -10.83 5.43 -14.16
C ASP A 46 -9.96 5.00 -15.36
N ALA A 47 -8.75 5.56 -15.50
CA ALA A 47 -7.81 5.18 -16.56
C ALA A 47 -7.31 3.73 -16.48
N PHE A 48 -7.41 3.11 -15.31
CA PHE A 48 -6.98 1.72 -15.08
C PHE A 48 -8.12 0.72 -15.11
N GLN A 49 -9.37 1.19 -15.26
CA GLN A 49 -10.51 0.29 -15.33
C GLN A 49 -10.56 -0.44 -16.67
N VAL A 50 -10.89 -1.72 -16.60
CA VAL A 50 -11.18 -2.56 -17.76
C VAL A 50 -12.59 -3.13 -17.61
N SER A 51 -13.29 -3.33 -18.73
CA SER A 51 -14.64 -3.88 -18.72
C SER A 51 -14.68 -5.37 -18.38
N GLN A 52 -13.59 -6.08 -18.64
CA GLN A 52 -13.44 -7.51 -18.39
C GLN A 52 -11.97 -7.90 -18.27
N VAL A 53 -11.71 -9.03 -17.63
CA VAL A 53 -10.41 -9.69 -17.67
C VAL A 53 -10.18 -10.23 -19.08
N PRO A 54 -9.02 -9.99 -19.72
CA PRO A 54 -8.72 -10.56 -21.03
C PRO A 54 -8.78 -12.10 -21.01
N PRO A 55 -9.29 -12.76 -22.07
CA PRO A 55 -9.29 -14.23 -22.15
C PRO A 55 -7.90 -14.87 -22.13
N SER A 56 -6.84 -14.10 -22.43
CA SER A 56 -5.44 -14.52 -22.33
C SER A 56 -4.93 -14.62 -20.90
N ALA A 57 -5.60 -13.95 -19.95
CA ALA A 57 -5.19 -13.96 -18.55
C ALA A 57 -5.46 -15.31 -17.90
N THR A 58 -4.57 -15.70 -17.00
CA THR A 58 -4.81 -16.84 -16.12
C THR A 58 -5.90 -16.47 -15.12
N SER A 59 -7.03 -17.17 -15.18
CA SER A 59 -8.12 -16.99 -14.22
C SER A 59 -7.68 -17.47 -12.83
N THR A 60 -8.01 -16.68 -11.81
CA THR A 60 -7.76 -17.02 -10.43
C THR A 60 -8.84 -16.43 -9.53
N TYR A 61 -8.87 -16.81 -8.25
CA TYR A 61 -9.80 -16.21 -7.31
C TYR A 61 -9.21 -16.17 -5.90
N PHE A 62 -8.88 -14.95 -5.46
CA PHE A 62 -8.56 -14.64 -4.07
C PHE A 62 -9.50 -13.57 -3.56
N ASP A 63 -10.05 -13.77 -2.38
CA ASP A 63 -10.98 -12.83 -1.74
C ASP A 63 -10.32 -12.22 -0.51
N PHE A 64 -10.37 -10.90 -0.41
CA PHE A 64 -9.86 -10.12 0.71
C PHE A 64 -11.05 -9.50 1.44
N GLU A 65 -11.59 -10.24 2.41
CA GLU A 65 -12.74 -9.88 3.24
C GLU A 65 -13.98 -9.41 2.45
N SER A 66 -14.19 -9.95 1.24
CA SER A 66 -15.25 -9.55 0.31
C SER A 66 -15.22 -8.06 -0.09
N LYS A 67 -14.09 -7.38 0.13
CA LYS A 67 -13.88 -5.97 -0.23
C LYS A 67 -13.22 -5.84 -1.58
N VAL A 68 -12.17 -6.64 -1.79
CA VAL A 68 -11.31 -6.62 -2.97
C VAL A 68 -11.03 -8.07 -3.35
N GLN A 69 -10.95 -8.34 -4.65
CA GLN A 69 -10.71 -9.69 -5.16
C GLN A 69 -9.65 -9.67 -6.24
N LEU A 70 -8.73 -10.62 -6.22
CA LEU A 70 -7.88 -10.90 -7.38
C LEU A 70 -8.57 -11.95 -8.24
N ILE A 71 -8.90 -11.58 -9.49
CA ILE A 71 -9.72 -12.42 -10.39
C ILE A 71 -8.96 -12.90 -11.63
N GLY A 72 -7.74 -12.42 -11.83
CA GLY A 72 -6.88 -12.89 -12.92
C GLY A 72 -5.49 -12.27 -12.86
N TYR A 73 -4.56 -12.84 -13.63
CA TYR A 73 -3.25 -12.26 -13.84
C TYR A 73 -2.64 -12.70 -15.17
N GLU A 74 -1.67 -11.92 -15.67
CA GLU A 74 -0.84 -12.25 -16.82
C GLU A 74 0.63 -12.12 -16.45
N VAL A 75 1.40 -13.18 -16.71
CA VAL A 75 2.86 -13.14 -16.62
C VAL A 75 3.39 -12.74 -18.00
N ASN A 76 3.64 -11.44 -18.18
CA ASN A 76 3.91 -10.86 -19.51
C ASN A 76 5.36 -11.10 -19.96
N GLU A 77 6.31 -11.01 -19.02
CA GLU A 77 7.74 -11.23 -19.28
C GLU A 77 8.42 -11.76 -18.03
N VAL A 78 9.28 -12.76 -18.19
CA VAL A 78 10.02 -13.36 -17.09
C VAL A 78 11.44 -13.66 -17.50
N GLU A 79 12.35 -12.85 -16.98
CA GLU A 79 13.74 -13.24 -16.78
C GLU A 79 13.93 -13.57 -15.29
N ALA A 80 13.55 -14.79 -14.89
CA ALA A 80 13.64 -15.19 -13.49
C ALA A 80 15.07 -15.57 -13.06
N ARG A 81 16.08 -14.84 -13.49
CA ARG A 81 17.48 -14.97 -13.05
C ARG A 81 17.84 -13.80 -12.13
N PRO A 82 18.91 -13.89 -11.31
CA PRO A 82 19.36 -12.75 -10.53
C PRO A 82 19.56 -11.50 -11.42
N GLY A 83 19.01 -10.36 -11.00
CA GLY A 83 19.00 -9.12 -11.78
C GLY A 83 18.09 -9.11 -13.01
N GLY A 84 17.33 -10.18 -13.26
CA GLY A 84 16.39 -10.26 -14.37
C GLY A 84 15.08 -9.53 -14.08
N ARG A 85 14.39 -9.15 -15.17
CA ARG A 85 13.15 -8.39 -15.15
C ARG A 85 11.93 -9.31 -15.13
N VAL A 86 10.93 -8.96 -14.34
CA VAL A 86 9.61 -9.61 -14.33
C VAL A 86 8.56 -8.55 -14.60
N ARG A 87 7.69 -8.81 -15.58
CA ARG A 87 6.49 -8.00 -15.85
C ARG A 87 5.26 -8.85 -15.61
N ILE A 88 4.37 -8.35 -14.75
CA ILE A 88 3.13 -9.02 -14.38
C ILE A 88 1.98 -8.02 -14.38
N THR A 89 0.83 -8.46 -14.85
CA THR A 89 -0.41 -7.70 -14.78
C THR A 89 -1.38 -8.41 -13.85
N TRP A 90 -1.94 -7.70 -12.88
CA TRP A 90 -3.00 -8.20 -12.02
C TRP A 90 -4.35 -7.61 -12.42
N TYR A 91 -5.41 -8.40 -12.26
CA TYR A 91 -6.78 -7.95 -12.45
C TYR A 91 -7.55 -8.05 -11.15
N TRP A 92 -7.87 -6.88 -10.59
CA TRP A 92 -8.52 -6.77 -9.31
C TRP A 92 -9.96 -6.29 -9.45
N ARG A 93 -10.90 -6.91 -8.73
CA ARG A 93 -12.29 -6.45 -8.65
C ARG A 93 -12.58 -5.80 -7.29
N ALA A 94 -13.15 -4.61 -7.32
CA ALA A 94 -13.60 -3.88 -6.13
C ALA A 94 -15.02 -4.31 -5.72
N SER A 95 -15.20 -5.37 -4.93
CA SER A 95 -16.54 -5.82 -4.50
C SER A 95 -17.20 -4.85 -3.53
N ALA A 96 -16.46 -4.37 -2.53
CA ALA A 96 -16.91 -3.39 -1.56
C ALA A 96 -15.66 -2.69 -0.97
N PRO A 97 -15.06 -1.74 -1.71
CA PRO A 97 -13.81 -1.09 -1.32
C PRO A 97 -13.82 -0.61 0.14
N PRO A 98 -12.76 -0.88 0.91
CA PRO A 98 -12.67 -0.42 2.29
C PRO A 98 -12.61 1.12 2.34
N VAL A 99 -12.85 1.71 3.49
CA VAL A 99 -12.62 3.15 3.74
C VAL A 99 -11.24 3.33 4.37
N GLY A 100 -10.48 4.34 3.92
CA GLY A 100 -9.17 4.70 4.45
C GLY A 100 -8.09 4.79 3.38
N ASP A 101 -6.82 4.81 3.79
CA ASP A 101 -5.68 4.73 2.88
C ASP A 101 -5.24 3.28 2.71
N TRP A 102 -6.08 2.47 2.05
CA TRP A 102 -5.79 1.07 1.77
C TRP A 102 -5.00 0.96 0.47
N LYS A 103 -3.89 0.24 0.51
CA LYS A 103 -3.00 0.05 -0.64
C LYS A 103 -2.88 -1.43 -0.96
N LEU A 104 -2.54 -1.72 -2.20
CA LEU A 104 -2.12 -3.05 -2.60
C LEU A 104 -0.64 -3.25 -2.24
N PHE A 105 -0.25 -4.47 -1.91
CA PHE A 105 1.16 -4.87 -1.82
C PHE A 105 1.43 -6.10 -2.70
N THR A 106 2.68 -6.24 -3.12
CA THR A 106 3.18 -7.39 -3.86
C THR A 106 4.57 -7.73 -3.32
N HIS A 107 4.74 -8.94 -2.82
CA HIS A 107 5.99 -9.44 -2.25
C HIS A 107 6.54 -10.58 -3.10
N VAL A 108 7.86 -10.60 -3.27
CA VAL A 108 8.59 -11.70 -3.90
C VAL A 108 9.15 -12.60 -2.81
N ILE A 109 8.81 -13.88 -2.85
CA ILE A 109 9.06 -14.85 -1.78
C ILE A 109 9.82 -16.05 -2.35
N THR A 110 10.78 -16.60 -1.61
CA THR A 110 11.48 -17.84 -2.00
C THR A 110 10.72 -19.08 -1.56
N GLN A 111 11.21 -20.26 -1.95
CA GLN A 111 10.66 -21.56 -1.54
C GLN A 111 10.59 -21.79 -0.03
N HIS A 112 11.39 -21.06 0.75
CA HIS A 112 11.42 -21.16 2.21
C HIS A 112 10.56 -20.10 2.91
N GLY A 113 9.69 -19.39 2.16
CA GLY A 113 8.86 -18.32 2.72
C GLY A 113 9.60 -17.01 3.00
N ARG A 114 10.91 -16.93 2.67
CA ARG A 114 11.70 -15.71 2.85
C ARG A 114 11.30 -14.68 1.80
N GLN A 115 10.87 -13.50 2.24
CA GLN A 115 10.67 -12.36 1.36
C GLN A 115 12.03 -11.79 0.92
N ILE A 116 12.21 -11.61 -0.39
CA ILE A 116 13.45 -11.10 -0.99
C ILE A 116 13.24 -9.75 -1.70
N ALA A 117 11.99 -9.36 -1.99
CA ALA A 117 11.67 -8.02 -2.48
C ALA A 117 10.23 -7.61 -2.13
N GLN A 118 10.01 -6.30 -2.06
CA GLN A 118 8.68 -5.65 -2.01
C GLN A 118 8.54 -4.78 -3.25
N VAL A 119 7.44 -4.94 -3.98
CA VAL A 119 7.20 -4.25 -5.26
C VAL A 119 5.87 -3.49 -5.21
N ASP A 120 5.56 -2.94 -4.04
CA ASP A 120 4.26 -2.37 -3.70
C ASP A 120 3.96 -1.09 -4.48
N ALA A 121 5.01 -0.33 -4.82
CA ALA A 121 4.94 0.92 -5.58
C ALA A 121 5.24 0.74 -7.08
N ALA A 122 5.42 -0.49 -7.55
CA ALA A 122 5.74 -0.75 -8.95
C ALA A 122 4.47 -0.67 -9.81
N GLY A 123 4.44 0.27 -10.76
CA GLY A 123 3.35 0.41 -11.72
C GLY A 123 2.53 1.69 -11.57
N PRO A 124 1.82 2.11 -12.62
CA PRO A 124 1.09 3.37 -12.64
C PRO A 124 -0.11 3.38 -11.69
N LEU A 125 -0.84 2.27 -11.57
CA LEU A 125 -1.99 2.16 -10.65
C LEU A 125 -1.54 2.35 -9.19
N ARG A 126 -0.38 1.80 -8.83
CA ARG A 126 0.16 1.82 -7.45
C ARG A 126 0.50 3.22 -6.93
N GLY A 127 0.77 4.17 -7.84
CA GLY A 127 1.02 5.57 -7.51
C GLY A 127 -0.19 6.48 -7.67
N ALA A 128 -1.29 5.99 -8.24
CA ALA A 128 -2.39 6.85 -8.64
C ALA A 128 -3.46 7.05 -7.55
N GLY A 129 -3.54 6.17 -6.54
CA GLY A 129 -4.52 6.32 -5.45
C GLY A 129 -4.66 5.10 -4.53
N SER A 130 -5.54 5.25 -3.54
CA SER A 130 -5.95 4.22 -2.59
C SER A 130 -6.95 3.25 -3.23
N VAL A 131 -6.98 2.00 -2.77
CA VAL A 131 -8.03 1.04 -3.10
C VAL A 131 -9.41 1.55 -2.69
N SER A 132 -9.48 2.47 -1.72
CA SER A 132 -10.72 3.10 -1.28
C SER A 132 -11.37 4.01 -2.33
N SER A 133 -10.62 4.53 -3.31
CA SER A 133 -11.18 5.32 -4.42
C SER A 133 -11.70 4.44 -5.55
N TRP A 134 -11.59 3.11 -5.44
CA TRP A 134 -12.07 2.22 -6.47
C TRP A 134 -13.60 2.21 -6.58
N ARG A 135 -14.11 2.14 -7.81
CA ARG A 135 -15.54 2.02 -8.08
C ARG A 135 -16.00 0.60 -7.78
N ARG A 136 -17.07 0.48 -7.00
CA ARG A 136 -17.70 -0.81 -6.70
C ARG A 136 -18.06 -1.56 -7.99
N GLY A 137 -17.69 -2.83 -8.06
CA GLY A 137 -17.89 -3.75 -9.19
C GLY A 137 -16.88 -3.59 -10.32
N ALA A 138 -16.09 -2.51 -10.36
CA ALA A 138 -15.13 -2.28 -11.43
C ALA A 138 -13.93 -3.23 -11.32
N ILE A 139 -13.33 -3.51 -12.48
CA ILE A 139 -12.11 -4.31 -12.60
C ILE A 139 -10.97 -3.36 -12.93
N TYR A 140 -9.89 -3.43 -12.18
CA TYR A 140 -8.70 -2.61 -12.31
C TYR A 140 -7.55 -3.45 -12.85
N LYS A 141 -6.92 -2.96 -13.91
CA LYS A 141 -5.69 -3.51 -14.47
C LYS A 141 -4.49 -2.87 -13.77
N ASP A 142 -3.65 -3.71 -13.20
CA ASP A 142 -2.50 -3.31 -12.37
C ASP A 142 -1.21 -3.89 -12.96
N GLU A 143 -0.57 -3.12 -13.83
CA GLU A 143 0.67 -3.49 -14.50
C GLU A 143 1.87 -3.18 -13.60
N GLN A 144 2.66 -4.20 -13.29
CA GLN A 144 3.88 -4.07 -12.49
C GLN A 144 5.09 -4.57 -13.27
N GLU A 145 6.21 -3.88 -13.09
CA GLU A 145 7.50 -4.29 -13.60
C GLU A 145 8.54 -4.10 -12.50
N PHE A 146 9.36 -5.12 -12.27
CA PHE A 146 10.40 -5.09 -11.27
C PHE A 146 11.59 -5.97 -11.65
N THR A 147 12.71 -5.73 -10.98
CA THR A 147 13.94 -6.49 -11.13
C THR A 147 14.14 -7.37 -9.91
N LEU A 148 14.51 -8.64 -10.13
CA LEU A 148 14.87 -9.54 -9.05
C LEU A 148 16.20 -9.12 -8.42
N PRO A 149 16.37 -9.25 -7.09
CA PRO A 149 17.66 -9.00 -6.46
C PRO A 149 18.80 -9.77 -7.14
N PRO A 150 20.00 -9.16 -7.31
CA PRO A 150 21.12 -9.78 -8.01
C PRO A 150 21.73 -10.97 -7.28
N ASP A 151 21.36 -11.18 -6.01
CA ASP A 151 21.73 -12.32 -5.16
C ASP A 151 20.58 -13.33 -5.00
N ALA A 152 19.47 -13.16 -5.73
CA ALA A 152 18.33 -14.06 -5.68
C ALA A 152 18.58 -15.34 -6.49
N GLU A 153 19.07 -16.39 -5.81
CA GLU A 153 19.26 -17.74 -6.38
C GLU A 153 18.25 -18.82 -5.90
N PRO A 154 16.97 -18.53 -5.58
CA PRO A 154 16.03 -19.60 -5.26
C PRO A 154 15.69 -20.40 -6.53
N PRO A 155 15.35 -21.70 -6.48
CA PRO A 155 14.88 -22.46 -7.66
C PRO A 155 13.57 -21.95 -8.27
N PHE A 156 12.81 -21.20 -7.48
CA PHE A 156 11.61 -20.48 -7.90
C PHE A 156 11.31 -19.36 -6.93
N ILE A 157 10.60 -18.36 -7.42
CA ILE A 157 9.95 -17.34 -6.59
C ILE A 157 8.44 -17.56 -6.58
N THR A 158 7.79 -17.09 -5.53
CA THR A 158 6.35 -16.95 -5.44
C THR A 158 6.02 -15.48 -5.28
N LEU A 159 5.12 -14.98 -6.12
CA LEU A 159 4.56 -13.64 -5.95
C LEU A 159 3.35 -13.75 -5.05
N GLY A 160 3.43 -13.05 -3.92
CA GLY A 160 2.33 -12.96 -2.97
C GLY A 160 1.78 -11.54 -2.91
N VAL A 161 0.46 -11.40 -2.82
CA VAL A 161 -0.21 -10.09 -2.86
C VAL A 161 -1.18 -9.91 -1.70
N GLY A 162 -1.59 -8.67 -1.47
CA GLY A 162 -2.69 -8.38 -0.57
C GLY A 162 -3.02 -6.91 -0.49
N VAL A 163 -3.88 -6.58 0.48
CA VAL A 163 -4.39 -5.23 0.72
C VAL A 163 -4.08 -4.84 2.16
N TRP A 164 -3.52 -3.66 2.35
CA TRP A 164 -3.02 -3.22 3.65
C TRP A 164 -3.29 -1.74 3.90
N THR A 165 -3.29 -1.34 5.16
CA THR A 165 -3.28 0.06 5.59
C THR A 165 -2.51 0.15 6.91
N ASP A 166 -1.53 1.05 6.99
CA ASP A 166 -0.68 1.22 8.18
C ASP A 166 -0.18 -0.14 8.76
N VAL A 167 -0.76 -0.61 9.86
CA VAL A 167 -0.40 -1.88 10.51
C VAL A 167 -1.33 -3.07 10.18
N PHE A 168 -2.41 -2.85 9.44
CA PHE A 168 -3.44 -3.85 9.14
C PHE A 168 -3.31 -4.42 7.73
N ARG A 169 -3.69 -5.69 7.59
CA ARG A 169 -3.90 -6.36 6.30
C ARG A 169 -5.28 -6.99 6.27
N LEU A 170 -6.01 -6.84 5.17
CA LEU A 170 -7.25 -7.56 4.97
C LEU A 170 -6.98 -9.07 4.98
N ASN A 171 -7.80 -9.82 5.68
CA ASN A 171 -7.70 -11.27 5.70
C ASN A 171 -7.96 -11.88 4.32
N VAL A 172 -7.15 -12.87 3.95
CA VAL A 172 -7.42 -13.70 2.77
C VAL A 172 -8.46 -14.76 3.17
N THR A 173 -9.68 -14.60 2.68
CA THR A 173 -10.83 -15.45 2.99
C THR A 173 -11.01 -16.58 1.97
N SER A 174 -10.37 -16.47 0.80
CA SER A 174 -10.35 -17.50 -0.23
C SER A 174 -9.02 -17.53 -0.98
N GLY A 175 -8.58 -18.73 -1.35
CA GLY A 175 -7.34 -18.99 -2.08
C GLY A 175 -6.15 -19.39 -1.19
N LEU A 176 -5.05 -19.79 -1.82
CA LEU A 176 -3.81 -20.18 -1.14
C LEU A 176 -3.15 -18.99 -0.44
N GLN A 177 -2.71 -19.16 0.81
CA GLN A 177 -2.13 -18.08 1.61
C GLN A 177 -1.04 -18.59 2.55
N ASP A 178 -0.29 -17.66 3.14
CA ASP A 178 0.80 -17.93 4.08
C ASP A 178 0.45 -17.68 5.56
N HIS A 179 -0.84 -17.51 5.87
CA HIS A 179 -1.36 -17.15 7.21
C HIS A 179 -0.91 -15.78 7.75
N MET A 180 -0.24 -14.96 6.93
CA MET A 180 0.11 -13.56 7.25
C MET A 180 -0.72 -12.57 6.41
N ASN A 181 -1.94 -12.98 6.05
CA ASN A 181 -2.85 -12.22 5.17
C ASN A 181 -2.22 -11.83 3.83
N ARG A 182 -1.42 -12.75 3.27
CA ARG A 182 -0.86 -12.63 1.92
C ARG A 182 -1.28 -13.84 1.09
N ALA A 183 -1.95 -13.55 -0.02
CA ALA A 183 -2.32 -14.55 -1.01
C ALA A 183 -1.07 -14.98 -1.79
N LEU A 184 -0.83 -16.28 -1.94
CA LEU A 184 0.29 -16.84 -2.70
C LEU A 184 -0.22 -17.20 -4.11
N VAL A 185 0.05 -16.34 -5.09
CA VAL A 185 -0.69 -16.37 -6.36
C VAL A 185 0.01 -17.17 -7.44
N VAL A 186 1.24 -16.81 -7.75
CA VAL A 186 1.97 -17.38 -8.89
C VAL A 186 3.38 -17.77 -8.49
N ARG A 187 3.77 -18.97 -8.92
CA ARG A 187 5.12 -19.50 -8.76
C ARG A 187 5.85 -19.42 -10.09
N ILE A 188 7.00 -18.78 -10.09
CA ILE A 188 7.82 -18.55 -11.28
C ILE A 188 9.16 -19.28 -11.10
N PRO A 189 9.46 -20.32 -11.91
CA PRO A 189 10.76 -20.99 -11.90
C PRO A 189 11.88 -20.04 -12.29
N THR A 190 13.04 -20.13 -11.65
CA THR A 190 14.20 -19.25 -11.89
C THR A 190 15.30 -19.90 -12.74
N GLY A 191 15.11 -21.17 -13.11
CA GLY A 191 16.15 -21.97 -13.76
C GLY A 191 17.26 -22.47 -12.83
N HIS A 192 17.29 -22.07 -11.55
CA HIS A 192 18.20 -22.65 -10.56
C HIS A 192 17.67 -24.03 -10.13
N SER A 193 18.52 -25.06 -10.16
CA SER A 193 18.15 -26.37 -9.62
C SER A 193 18.22 -26.33 -8.09
N SER A 194 17.21 -26.86 -7.40
CA SER A 194 17.38 -27.19 -5.99
C SER A 194 18.48 -28.24 -5.92
N ARG A 195 19.65 -27.93 -5.35
CA ARG A 195 20.61 -28.98 -5.02
C ARG A 195 19.92 -29.93 -4.03
N SER A 196 19.41 -31.05 -4.53
CA SER A 196 18.98 -32.16 -3.70
C SER A 196 20.23 -32.66 -2.99
N GLY A 197 20.38 -32.34 -1.70
CA GLY A 197 21.40 -32.95 -0.87
C GLY A 197 21.14 -34.45 -0.84
N SER A 198 21.99 -35.22 -1.52
CA SER A 198 22.17 -36.64 -1.25
C SER A 198 22.82 -36.75 0.13
N TRP A 199 22.09 -37.32 1.08
CA TRP A 199 22.65 -37.83 2.33
C TRP A 199 23.38 -39.15 2.08
#